data_AF-A0A7Z9RWN6-F1
#
_entry.id   AF-A0A7Z9RWN6-F1
#
_cell.length_a   1.000
_cell.length_b   1.000
_cell.length_c   1.000
_cell.angle_alpha   90.00
_cell.angle_beta   90.00
_cell.angle_gamma   90.00
#
_symmetry.space_group_name_H-M   'P 1'
#
loop_
_entity.id
_entity.type
_entity.pdbx_description
1 polymer ?
#
loop_
_entity_poly.entity_id
_entity_poly.type
_entity_poly.pdbx_seq_one_letter_code
_entity_poly.pdbx_strand_id
1 'polypeptide(L)'
;MSDIDAKTVAELRKKTGVGMMECKKALRESEGDIENAIDLLRKRGVQMAAKRSGRATTQGWVGSYVHSNGKIGVIVEVLCETDFVAKNEQFQVLIK
;
A
#
# COMPACT_ATOMS: atom_id res chain seq x y z
N MET A 1 7.90 28.57 8.11
CA MET A 1 7.48 27.17 7.92
C MET A 1 8.57 26.50 7.11
N SER A 2 9.36 25.63 7.74
CA SER A 2 10.48 24.95 7.07
C SER A 2 9.95 24.22 5.83
N ASP A 3 10.46 24.59 4.67
CA ASP A 3 10.13 23.89 3.44
C ASP A 3 10.87 22.56 3.47
N ILE A 4 10.13 21.46 3.61
CA ILE A 4 10.72 20.12 3.66
C ILE A 4 11.35 19.81 2.32
N ASP A 5 12.62 19.42 2.34
CA ASP A 5 13.41 19.12 1.16
C ASP A 5 12.71 18.07 0.30
N ALA A 6 12.62 18.34 -1.00
CA ALA A 6 12.00 17.46 -1.97
C ALA A 6 12.67 16.09 -2.01
N LYS A 7 13.98 16.02 -1.72
CA LYS A 7 14.72 14.75 -1.66
C LYS A 7 14.22 13.86 -0.52
N THR A 8 14.00 14.43 0.66
CA THR A 8 13.48 13.69 1.83
C THR A 8 12.07 13.17 1.56
N VAL A 9 11.21 13.96 0.90
CA VAL A 9 9.88 13.50 0.50
C VAL A 9 9.97 12.35 -0.51
N ALA A 10 10.88 12.46 -1.49
CA ALA A 10 11.10 11.40 -2.48
C ALA A 10 11.64 10.12 -1.84
N GLU A 11 12.54 10.23 -0.86
CA GLU A 11 13.05 9.08 -0.10
C GLU A 11 11.92 8.38 0.67
N LEU A 12 11.11 9.12 1.43
CA LEU A 12 9.99 8.56 2.18
C LEU A 12 8.98 7.87 1.25
N ARG A 13 8.68 8.48 0.10
CA ARG A 13 7.83 7.86 -0.92
C ARG A 13 8.43 6.57 -1.45
N LYS A 14 9.74 6.51 -1.70
CA LYS A 14 10.40 5.30 -2.18
C LYS A 14 10.33 4.16 -1.16
N LYS A 15 10.44 4.47 0.13
CA LYS A 15 10.33 3.48 1.23
C LYS A 15 8.90 2.99 1.46
N THR A 16 7.91 3.86 1.34
CA THR A 16 6.53 3.56 1.76
C THR A 16 5.56 3.28 0.61
N GLY A 17 5.87 3.73 -0.61
CA GLY A 17 4.96 3.70 -1.75
C GLY A 17 3.78 4.68 -1.66
N VAL A 18 3.71 5.50 -0.60
CA VAL A 18 2.60 6.43 -0.37
C VAL A 18 2.71 7.65 -1.31
N GLY A 19 1.57 8.25 -1.67
CA GLY A 19 1.51 9.41 -2.54
C GLY A 19 2.31 10.62 -2.01
N MET A 20 2.93 11.37 -2.93
CA MET A 20 3.86 12.46 -2.62
C MET A 20 3.33 13.48 -1.60
N MET A 21 2.07 13.88 -1.74
CA MET A 21 1.47 14.88 -0.85
C MET A 21 1.26 14.35 0.57
N GLU A 22 0.90 13.08 0.73
CA GLU A 22 0.74 12.48 2.05
C GLU A 22 2.10 12.29 2.73
N CYS A 23 3.14 11.91 1.98
CA CYS A 23 4.53 11.91 2.47
C CYS A 23 4.97 13.31 2.94
N LYS A 24 4.68 14.36 2.15
CA LYS A 24 5.04 15.74 2.53
C LYS A 24 4.29 16.21 3.78
N LYS A 25 3.01 15.87 3.92
CA LYS A 25 2.22 16.16 5.12
C LYS A 25 2.76 15.42 6.34
N ALA A 26 3.03 14.12 6.20
CA ALA A 26 3.57 13.32 7.29
C ALA A 26 4.92 13.85 7.77
N LEU A 27 5.84 14.18 6.85
CA LEU A 27 7.12 14.79 7.20
C LEU A 27 6.96 16.15 7.88
N ARG A 28 5.96 16.97 7.48
CA ARG A 28 5.70 18.26 8.14
C ARG A 28 5.27 18.10 9.58
N GLU A 29 4.44 17.10 9.85
CA GLU A 29 3.94 16.80 11.20
C GLU A 29 4.98 16.07 12.05
N SER A 30 5.91 15.37 11.42
CA SER A 30 7.06 14.72 12.07
C SER A 30 8.31 15.59 12.07
N GLU A 31 8.21 16.88 11.75
CA GLU A 31 9.32 17.85 11.73
C GLU A 31 10.55 17.40 10.90
N GLY A 32 10.31 16.61 9.84
CA GLY A 32 11.35 16.07 8.96
C GLY A 32 11.91 14.70 9.37
N ASP A 33 11.48 14.13 10.49
CA ASP A 33 11.87 12.78 10.92
C ASP A 33 11.19 11.70 10.06
N ILE A 34 12.01 10.91 9.36
CA ILE A 34 11.55 9.86 8.45
C ILE A 34 10.89 8.70 9.19
N GLU A 35 11.44 8.26 10.32
CA GLU A 35 10.92 7.08 11.04
C GLU A 35 9.57 7.42 11.68
N ASN A 36 9.48 8.59 12.32
CA ASN A 36 8.22 9.09 12.84
C ASN A 36 7.17 9.31 11.73
N ALA A 37 7.60 9.80 10.55
CA ALA A 37 6.70 9.94 9.41
C ALA A 37 6.21 8.59 8.85
N ILE A 38 7.06 7.55 8.84
CA ILE A 38 6.66 6.19 8.46
C ILE A 38 5.58 5.66 9.40
N ASP A 39 5.76 5.81 10.70
CA ASP A 39 4.78 5.36 11.69
C ASP A 39 3.46 6.14 11.58
N LEU A 40 3.53 7.45 11.34
CA LEU A 40 2.35 8.27 11.09
C LEU A 40 1.60 7.81 9.82
N LEU A 41 2.32 7.54 8.73
CA LEU A 41 1.74 7.02 7.49
C LEU A 41 1.12 5.64 7.68
N ARG A 42 1.76 4.76 8.46
CA ARG A 42 1.23 3.42 8.77
C ARG A 42 -0.10 3.53 9.53
N LYS A 43 -0.19 4.40 10.54
CA LYS A 43 -1.43 4.67 11.28
C LYS A 43 -2.53 5.25 10.37
N ARG A 44 -2.17 6.12 9.43
CA ARG A 44 -3.11 6.73 8.47
C ARG A 44 -3.54 5.80 7.34
N GLY A 45 -2.79 4.75 7.05
CA GLY A 45 -3.08 3.80 5.98
C GLY A 45 -4.50 3.24 6.04
N VAL A 46 -4.99 2.93 7.25
CA VAL A 46 -6.35 2.42 7.47
C VAL A 46 -7.41 3.44 7.04
N GLN A 47 -7.23 4.71 7.40
CA GLN A 47 -8.17 5.78 7.01
C GLN A 47 -8.13 6.04 5.50
N MET A 48 -6.95 5.96 4.89
CA MET A 48 -6.79 6.11 3.45
C MET A 48 -7.49 4.97 2.69
N ALA A 49 -7.40 3.73 3.20
CA ALA A 49 -8.11 2.59 2.66
C ALA A 49 -9.62 2.71 2.85
N ALA A 50 -10.08 3.14 4.04
CA ALA A 50 -11.50 3.33 4.33
C ALA A 50 -12.17 4.31 3.34
N LYS A 51 -11.48 5.40 2.96
CA LYS A 51 -11.96 6.35 1.94
C LYS A 51 -12.17 5.74 0.55
N ARG A 52 -11.60 4.56 0.27
CA ARG A 52 -11.72 3.85 -1.01
C ARG A 52 -12.69 2.65 -0.95
N SER A 53 -13.20 2.30 0.22
CA SER A 53 -14.06 1.12 0.44
C SER A 53 -15.33 1.11 -0.42
N GLY A 54 -15.87 2.28 -0.76
CA GLY A 54 -17.08 2.39 -1.60
C GLY A 54 -16.83 2.30 -3.11
N ARG A 55 -15.58 2.11 -3.56
CA ARG A 55 -15.28 2.01 -4.99
C ARG A 55 -15.59 0.61 -5.50
N ALA A 56 -16.11 0.52 -6.72
CA ALA A 56 -16.34 -0.76 -7.37
C ALA A 56 -15.00 -1.43 -7.74
N THR A 57 -14.85 -2.70 -7.39
CA THR A 57 -13.69 -3.54 -7.72
C THR A 57 -14.12 -4.72 -8.59
N THR A 58 -14.16 -4.52 -9.91
CA THR A 58 -14.66 -5.53 -10.86
C THR A 58 -13.55 -6.34 -11.54
N GLN A 59 -12.29 -6.05 -11.23
CA GLN A 59 -11.12 -6.78 -11.70
C GLN A 59 -10.43 -7.45 -10.51
N GLY A 60 -9.48 -8.34 -10.74
CA GLY A 60 -8.79 -9.02 -9.66
C GLY A 60 -8.02 -10.24 -10.14
N TRP A 61 -7.64 -11.09 -9.18
CA TRP A 61 -6.99 -12.36 -9.46
C TRP A 61 -7.37 -13.40 -8.42
N VAL A 62 -7.34 -14.67 -8.83
CA VAL A 62 -7.58 -15.81 -7.95
C VAL A 62 -6.24 -16.47 -7.63
N GLY A 63 -5.89 -16.45 -6.35
CA GLY A 63 -4.74 -17.14 -5.79
C GLY A 63 -5.12 -18.53 -5.31
N SER A 64 -4.16 -19.46 -5.32
CA SER A 64 -4.34 -20.79 -4.76
C SER A 64 -3.07 -21.26 -4.06
N TYR A 65 -3.25 -21.84 -2.88
CA TYR A 65 -2.18 -22.45 -2.10
C TYR A 65 -2.52 -23.91 -1.82
N VAL A 66 -1.55 -24.81 -2.05
CA VAL A 66 -1.66 -26.21 -1.65
C VAL A 66 -0.56 -26.47 -0.64
N HIS A 67 -0.95 -26.88 0.57
CA HIS A 67 -0.01 -27.22 1.62
C HIS A 67 0.84 -28.42 1.19
N SER A 68 2.10 -28.47 1.62
CA SER A 68 3.12 -29.41 1.11
C SER A 68 2.73 -30.89 1.20
N ASN A 69 1.83 -31.25 2.11
CA ASN A 69 1.32 -32.61 2.27
C ASN A 69 0.12 -32.96 1.35
N GLY A 70 -0.33 -32.02 0.51
CA GLY A 70 -1.44 -32.19 -0.43
C GLY A 70 -2.84 -32.31 0.18
N LYS A 71 -2.98 -32.16 1.50
CA LYS A 71 -4.25 -32.36 2.22
C LYS A 71 -5.06 -31.08 2.41
N ILE A 72 -4.41 -29.92 2.28
CA ILE A 72 -5.04 -28.61 2.48
C ILE A 72 -4.84 -27.79 1.21
N GLY A 73 -5.95 -27.37 0.60
CA GLY A 73 -5.99 -26.41 -0.49
C GLY A 73 -6.73 -25.16 -0.05
N VAL A 74 -6.24 -24.00 -0.45
CA VAL A 74 -6.86 -22.70 -0.23
C VAL A 74 -7.01 -22.02 -1.58
N ILE A 75 -8.16 -21.39 -1.82
CA ILE A 75 -8.41 -20.51 -2.95
C ILE A 75 -8.86 -19.16 -2.38
N VAL A 76 -8.29 -18.08 -2.87
CA VAL A 76 -8.66 -16.72 -2.47
C VAL A 76 -8.84 -15.87 -3.72
N GLU A 77 -9.99 -15.21 -3.82
CA GLU A 77 -10.21 -14.15 -4.79
C GLU A 77 -9.89 -12.80 -4.13
N VAL A 78 -9.01 -12.02 -4.76
CA VAL A 78 -8.72 -10.64 -4.34
C VAL A 78 -9.04 -9.70 -5.49
N LEU A 79 -9.96 -8.76 -5.23
CA LEU A 79 -10.45 -7.81 -6.20
C LEU A 79 -9.72 -6.46 -6.12
N CYS A 80 -9.64 -5.78 -7.25
CA CYS A 80 -9.11 -4.43 -7.42
C CYS A 80 -9.89 -3.66 -8.51
N GLU A 81 -9.62 -2.36 -8.63
CA GLU A 81 -10.35 -1.48 -9.56
C GLU A 81 -10.01 -1.76 -11.04
N THR A 82 -8.77 -2.14 -11.36
CA THR A 82 -8.28 -2.26 -12.75
C THR A 82 -7.40 -3.49 -12.95
N ASP A 83 -7.36 -4.04 -14.15
CA ASP A 83 -6.54 -5.21 -14.50
C ASP A 83 -5.02 -4.94 -14.43
N PHE A 84 -4.59 -3.70 -14.68
CA PHE A 84 -3.19 -3.29 -14.53
C PHE A 84 -2.68 -3.50 -13.09
N VAL A 85 -3.53 -3.27 -12.09
CA VAL A 85 -3.21 -3.55 -10.69
C VAL A 85 -3.15 -5.05 -10.44
N ALA A 86 -4.12 -5.82 -10.94
CA ALA A 86 -4.13 -7.27 -10.79
C ALA A 86 -2.86 -7.92 -11.37
N LYS A 87 -2.35 -7.41 -12.49
CA LYS A 87 -1.14 -7.91 -13.17
C LYS A 87 0.18 -7.42 -12.54
N ASN A 88 0.14 -6.53 -11.56
CA ASN A 88 1.34 -6.01 -10.92
C ASN A 88 2.01 -7.08 -10.03
N GLU A 89 3.34 -7.13 -10.02
CA GLU A 89 4.12 -8.10 -9.24
C GLU A 89 3.78 -8.08 -7.73
N GLN A 90 3.63 -6.90 -7.13
CA GLN A 90 3.28 -6.78 -5.71
C GLN A 90 1.90 -7.36 -5.41
N PHE A 91 0.95 -7.19 -6.33
CA PHE A 91 -0.39 -7.78 -6.21
C PHE A 91 -0.32 -9.31 -6.36
N GLN A 92 0.47 -9.80 -7.31
CA GLN A 92 0.69 -11.25 -7.50
C GLN A 92 1.40 -11.90 -6.31
N VAL A 93 2.28 -11.17 -5.61
CA VAL A 93 2.92 -11.65 -4.36
C VAL A 93 1.91 -11.68 -3.22
N LEU A 94 1.02 -10.69 -3.12
CA LEU A 94 0.00 -10.62 -2.05
C LEU A 94 -0.97 -11.81 -2.07
N ILE A 95 -1.28 -12.35 -3.24
CA ILE A 95 -2.33 -13.38 -3.43
C ILE A 95 -1.81 -14.82 -3.51
N LYS A 96 -0.48 -15.03 -3.50
CA LYS A 96 0.14 -16.35 -3.52
C LYS A 96 0.16 -16.97 -2.11
#